data_AF-A0A450YM61-F1
#
_entry.id   AF-A0A450YM61-F1
#
_cell.length_a   1.000
_cell.length_b   1.000
_cell.length_c   1.000
_cell.angle_alpha   90.00
_cell.angle_beta   90.00
_cell.angle_gamma   90.00
#
_symmetry.space_group_name_H-M   'P 1'
#
loop_
_entity.id
_entity.type
_entity.pdbx_description
1 polymer ?
#
loop_
_entity_poly.entity_id
_entity_poly.type
_entity_poly.pdbx_seq_one_letter_code
_entity_poly.pdbx_strand_id
1 'polypeptide(L)'
;MKKVVLASSNQGKLGELGKLLAPLDIALAPQSEFGVRDVEETGTTFVENAIIKARHAAAVSGLPAIADDSGIAVDRLNGAPGIYSARYAGKGATDQENLDRLLNELADVPESERGAHFKCLMVYMRHADDPTPIIADGTWDGRILFSPRGENGFGYDPVFHVPTHHCSSAELPPDVKNALSHRGQAVRELIAYLSRNM
;
A
#
# COMPACT_ATOMS: atom_id res chain seq x y z
N MET A 1 -0.16 -9.93 -24.68
CA MET A 1 0.02 -9.03 -23.52
C MET A 1 -0.96 -7.87 -23.54
N LYS A 2 -1.85 -7.82 -22.56
CA LYS A 2 -2.72 -6.68 -22.28
C LYS A 2 -1.91 -5.60 -21.56
N LYS A 3 -1.76 -4.41 -22.14
CA LYS A 3 -1.07 -3.29 -21.50
C LYS A 3 -1.96 -2.69 -20.40
N VAL A 4 -1.41 -2.53 -19.20
CA VAL A 4 -2.12 -1.98 -18.02
C VAL A 4 -1.26 -0.91 -17.38
N VAL A 5 -1.85 0.24 -17.08
CA VAL A 5 -1.14 1.37 -16.46
C VAL A 5 -1.04 1.15 -14.96
N LEU A 6 0.16 1.26 -14.40
CA LEU A 6 0.35 1.35 -12.95
C LEU A 6 0.33 2.82 -12.54
N ALA A 7 -0.74 3.23 -11.85
CA ALA A 7 -0.96 4.58 -11.33
C ALA A 7 -0.15 4.81 -10.03
N SER A 8 1.17 4.80 -10.16
CA SER A 8 2.11 5.01 -9.06
C SER A 8 3.38 5.66 -9.59
N SER A 9 3.89 6.65 -8.86
CA SER A 9 5.20 7.26 -9.07
C SER A 9 6.34 6.48 -8.38
N ASN A 10 6.02 5.49 -7.53
CA ASN A 10 7.00 4.63 -6.89
C ASN A 10 7.55 3.57 -7.86
N GLN A 11 8.80 3.75 -8.30
CA GLN A 11 9.49 2.87 -9.24
C GLN A 11 9.71 1.44 -8.70
N GLY A 12 9.87 1.28 -7.38
CA GLY A 12 10.04 -0.03 -6.75
C GLY A 12 8.81 -0.93 -6.93
N LYS A 13 7.61 -0.34 -6.89
CA LYS A 13 6.35 -1.07 -7.09
C LYS A 13 6.24 -1.67 -8.49
N LEU A 14 6.73 -0.99 -9.52
CA LEU A 14 6.63 -1.47 -10.91
C LEU A 14 7.36 -2.81 -11.09
N GLY A 15 8.58 -2.92 -10.54
CA GLY A 15 9.38 -4.13 -10.64
C GLY A 15 8.77 -5.31 -9.87
N GLU A 16 8.28 -5.08 -8.66
CA GLU A 16 7.65 -6.12 -7.83
C GLU A 16 6.32 -6.59 -8.41
N LEU A 17 5.39 -5.67 -8.72
CA LEU A 17 4.09 -6.03 -9.27
C LEU A 17 4.20 -6.59 -10.68
N GLY A 18 5.14 -6.09 -11.49
CA GLY A 18 5.35 -6.56 -12.86
C GLY A 18 5.70 -8.04 -12.91
N LYS A 19 6.57 -8.51 -12.00
CA LYS A 19 6.92 -9.93 -11.89
C LYS A 19 5.74 -10.79 -11.48
N LEU A 20 4.91 -10.30 -10.55
CA LEU A 20 3.76 -11.04 -10.03
C LEU A 20 2.61 -11.14 -11.04
N LEU A 21 2.43 -10.14 -11.90
CA LEU A 21 1.36 -10.10 -12.90
C LEU A 21 1.76 -10.71 -14.26
N ALA A 22 3.05 -10.95 -14.51
CA ALA A 22 3.53 -11.53 -15.76
C ALA A 22 2.84 -12.86 -16.16
N PRO A 23 2.51 -13.79 -15.23
CA PRO A 23 1.77 -15.01 -15.57
C PRO A 23 0.36 -14.78 -16.13
N LEU A 24 -0.21 -13.59 -15.99
CA LEU A 24 -1.54 -13.23 -16.48
C LEU A 24 -1.53 -12.58 -17.88
N ASP A 25 -0.41 -12.63 -18.61
CA ASP A 25 -0.23 -11.91 -19.88
C ASP A 25 -0.50 -10.39 -19.75
N ILE A 26 -0.25 -9.83 -18.56
CA ILE A 26 -0.38 -8.40 -18.26
C ILE A 26 1.01 -7.74 -18.34
N ALA A 27 1.13 -6.72 -19.19
CA ALA A 27 2.31 -5.86 -19.24
C ALA A 27 2.02 -4.57 -18.48
N LEU A 28 2.60 -4.44 -17.28
CA LEU A 28 2.53 -3.21 -16.52
C LEU A 28 3.42 -2.12 -17.14
N ALA A 29 2.87 -0.92 -17.28
CA ALA A 29 3.60 0.25 -17.70
C ALA A 29 3.39 1.40 -16.70
N PRO A 30 4.45 2.15 -16.34
CA PRO A 30 4.32 3.26 -15.41
C PRO A 30 3.47 4.37 -16.02
N GLN A 31 2.68 5.05 -15.19
CA GLN A 31 1.79 6.13 -15.63
C GLN A 31 2.52 7.26 -16.38
N SER A 32 3.80 7.49 -16.09
CA SER A 32 4.64 8.50 -16.74
C SER A 32 4.82 8.27 -18.24
N GLU A 33 4.75 7.03 -18.74
CA GLU A 33 4.82 6.73 -20.17
C GLU A 33 3.65 7.35 -20.96
N PHE A 34 2.55 7.67 -20.29
CA PHE A 34 1.31 8.14 -20.91
C PHE A 34 1.01 9.60 -20.60
N GLY A 35 1.98 10.34 -20.05
CA GLY A 35 1.78 11.73 -19.63
C GLY A 35 0.82 11.88 -18.44
N VAL A 36 0.52 10.79 -17.74
CA VAL A 36 -0.29 10.81 -16.51
C VAL A 36 0.54 11.43 -15.40
N ARG A 37 0.00 12.46 -14.75
CA ARG A 37 0.59 13.10 -13.58
C ARG A 37 -0.08 12.57 -12.32
N ASP A 38 0.57 12.78 -11.18
CA ASP A 38 -0.06 12.49 -9.89
C ASP A 38 -1.36 13.31 -9.75
N VAL A 39 -2.39 12.65 -9.22
CA VAL A 39 -3.70 13.23 -8.94
C VAL A 39 -3.84 13.46 -7.45
N GLU A 40 -4.61 14.48 -7.07
CA GLU A 40 -4.89 14.75 -5.67
C GLU A 40 -5.71 13.62 -5.04
N GLU A 41 -5.21 13.09 -3.92
CA GLU A 41 -5.87 12.07 -3.10
C GLU A 41 -6.88 12.75 -2.15
N THR A 42 -8.08 13.00 -2.66
CA THR A 42 -9.16 13.68 -1.93
C THR A 42 -10.09 12.73 -1.18
N GLY A 43 -9.82 11.42 -1.24
CA GLY A 43 -10.60 10.40 -0.53
C GLY A 43 -10.39 10.46 0.97
N THR A 44 -11.34 9.91 1.71
CA THR A 44 -11.29 9.73 3.17
C THR A 44 -10.89 8.33 3.58
N THR A 45 -10.81 7.41 2.61
CA THR A 45 -10.46 6.00 2.77
C THR A 45 -9.42 5.58 1.73
N PHE A 46 -8.67 4.50 2.03
CA PHE A 46 -7.70 3.94 1.10
C PHE A 46 -8.34 3.51 -0.23
N VAL A 47 -9.54 2.93 -0.19
CA VAL A 47 -10.24 2.49 -1.41
C VAL A 47 -10.65 3.67 -2.28
N GLU A 48 -11.10 4.79 -1.69
CA GLU A 48 -11.42 6.00 -2.45
C GLU A 48 -10.18 6.56 -3.16
N ASN A 49 -9.04 6.66 -2.46
CA ASN A 49 -7.79 7.14 -3.06
C ASN A 49 -7.27 6.20 -4.16
N ALA A 50 -7.33 4.89 -3.95
CA ALA A 50 -6.94 3.91 -4.97
C ALA A 50 -7.85 4.03 -6.21
N ILE A 51 -9.15 4.19 -6.03
CA ILE A 51 -10.10 4.42 -7.13
C ILE A 51 -9.81 5.74 -7.85
N ILE A 52 -9.55 6.84 -7.13
CA ILE A 52 -9.21 8.15 -7.72
C ILE A 52 -7.99 8.02 -8.63
N LYS A 53 -6.91 7.39 -8.12
CA LYS A 53 -5.68 7.16 -8.87
C LYS A 53 -5.90 6.28 -10.11
N ALA A 54 -6.58 5.15 -9.96
CA ALA A 54 -6.85 4.24 -11.08
C ALA A 54 -7.72 4.90 -12.15
N ARG A 55 -8.77 5.62 -11.74
CA ARG A 55 -9.66 6.34 -12.66
C ARG A 55 -8.94 7.43 -13.42
N HIS A 56 -8.13 8.23 -12.74
CA HIS A 56 -7.36 9.29 -13.38
C HIS A 56 -6.41 8.72 -14.44
N ALA A 57 -5.65 7.68 -14.08
CA ALA A 57 -4.73 7.03 -15.00
C ALA A 57 -5.47 6.40 -16.20
N ALA A 58 -6.61 5.74 -15.97
CA ALA A 58 -7.41 5.15 -17.05
C ALA A 58 -7.98 6.21 -18.00
N ALA A 59 -8.45 7.34 -17.46
CA ALA A 59 -9.01 8.44 -18.24
C ALA A 59 -7.97 9.10 -19.16
N VAL A 60 -6.79 9.37 -18.63
CA VAL A 60 -5.72 10.06 -19.37
C VAL A 60 -5.05 9.13 -20.39
N SER A 61 -4.82 7.86 -20.02
CA SER A 61 -4.10 6.92 -20.89
C SER A 61 -4.99 6.20 -21.92
N GLY A 62 -6.30 6.14 -21.69
CA GLY A 62 -7.22 5.31 -22.48
C GLY A 62 -7.03 3.79 -22.29
N LEU A 63 -6.29 3.38 -21.26
CA LEU A 63 -5.98 1.97 -20.97
C LEU A 63 -6.57 1.54 -19.61
N PRO A 64 -6.71 0.24 -19.36
CA PRO A 64 -6.97 -0.26 -18.00
C PRO A 64 -5.87 0.17 -17.04
N ALA A 65 -6.22 0.42 -15.78
CA ALA A 65 -5.28 0.91 -14.78
C ALA A 65 -5.35 0.10 -13.47
N ILE A 66 -4.19 -0.09 -12.86
CA ILE A 66 -4.03 -0.57 -11.49
C ILE A 66 -3.52 0.60 -10.64
N ALA A 67 -4.13 0.80 -9.48
CA ALA A 67 -3.61 1.69 -8.45
C ALA A 67 -3.68 1.01 -7.09
N ASP A 68 -2.85 1.45 -6.15
CA ASP A 68 -3.01 1.10 -4.74
C ASP A 68 -2.95 2.34 -3.85
N ASP A 69 -3.65 2.27 -2.73
CA ASP A 69 -3.42 3.14 -1.59
C ASP A 69 -3.10 2.30 -0.36
N SER A 70 -2.07 2.70 0.37
CA SER A 70 -1.55 1.92 1.49
C SER A 70 -1.20 2.82 2.67
N GLY A 71 -1.32 2.29 3.88
CA GLY A 71 -0.97 3.00 5.10
C GLY A 71 -1.03 2.11 6.32
N ILE A 72 -0.70 2.68 7.47
CA ILE A 72 -0.83 2.04 8.78
C ILE A 72 -1.97 2.69 9.55
N ALA A 73 -2.81 1.86 10.17
CA ALA A 73 -3.89 2.27 11.05
C ALA A 73 -3.62 1.74 12.45
N VAL A 74 -3.64 2.62 13.45
CA VAL A 74 -3.38 2.27 14.86
C VAL A 74 -4.66 2.39 15.65
N ASP A 75 -5.04 1.32 16.34
CA ASP A 75 -6.34 1.20 17.00
C ASP A 75 -6.53 2.29 18.06
N ARG A 76 -5.49 2.52 18.88
CA ARG A 76 -5.52 3.53 19.95
C ARG A 76 -5.64 4.96 19.46
N LEU A 77 -5.28 5.21 18.20
CA LEU A 77 -5.34 6.51 17.52
C LEU A 77 -6.55 6.61 16.58
N ASN A 78 -7.58 5.76 16.78
CA ASN A 78 -8.78 5.71 15.95
C ASN A 78 -8.47 5.55 14.45
N GLY A 79 -7.45 4.74 14.13
CA GLY A 79 -7.04 4.45 12.75
C GLY A 79 -6.04 5.44 12.15
N ALA A 80 -5.61 6.48 12.86
CA ALA A 80 -4.49 7.29 12.44
C ALA A 80 -3.17 6.48 12.50
N PRO A 81 -2.14 6.79 11.68
CA PRO A 81 -2.08 7.80 10.60
C PRO A 81 -3.07 7.61 9.44
N GLY A 82 -3.47 6.37 9.14
CA GLY A 82 -4.43 6.05 8.09
C GLY A 82 -3.95 6.53 6.70
N ILE A 83 -4.83 7.18 5.95
CA ILE A 83 -4.53 7.78 4.63
C ILE A 83 -3.45 8.87 4.69
N TYR A 84 -3.09 9.37 5.88
CA TYR A 84 -2.05 10.36 6.07
C TYR A 84 -0.68 9.73 6.36
N SER A 85 -0.53 8.41 6.27
CA SER A 85 0.68 7.67 6.62
C SER A 85 1.98 8.27 6.05
N ALA A 86 1.98 8.68 4.78
CA ALA A 86 3.17 9.25 4.12
C ALA A 86 3.47 10.70 4.52
N ARG A 87 2.54 11.38 5.17
CA ARG A 87 2.59 12.81 5.54
C ARG A 87 2.14 13.03 6.98
N TYR A 88 2.39 12.05 7.84
CA TYR A 88 1.88 12.05 9.20
C TYR A 88 2.50 13.19 10.01
N ALA A 89 3.80 13.42 9.90
CA ALA A 89 4.47 14.56 10.50
C ALA A 89 4.33 15.87 9.69
N GLY A 90 3.55 15.86 8.59
CA GLY A 90 3.30 17.02 7.73
C GLY A 90 3.68 16.78 6.28
N LYS A 91 3.44 17.79 5.44
CA LYS A 91 3.78 17.74 4.01
C LYS A 91 5.30 17.72 3.83
N GLY A 92 5.81 16.71 3.13
CA GLY A 92 7.25 16.54 2.90
C GLY A 92 7.99 15.85 4.04
N ALA A 93 7.26 15.29 5.02
CA ALA A 93 7.85 14.51 6.09
C ALA A 93 8.61 13.28 5.55
N THR A 94 9.74 13.01 6.18
CA THR A 94 10.53 11.79 6.00
C THR A 94 9.90 10.61 6.74
N ASP A 95 10.32 9.39 6.37
CA ASP A 95 9.93 8.17 7.09
C ASP A 95 10.27 8.25 8.59
N GLN A 96 11.44 8.81 8.93
CA GLN A 96 11.87 8.96 10.31
C GLN A 96 10.98 9.94 11.09
N GLU A 97 10.66 11.11 10.54
CA GLU A 97 9.78 12.09 11.21
C GLU A 97 8.37 11.54 11.42
N ASN A 98 7.85 10.81 10.42
CA ASN A 98 6.56 10.12 10.51
C ASN A 98 6.55 9.07 11.62
N LEU A 99 7.59 8.24 11.70
CA LEU A 99 7.77 7.22 12.71
C LEU A 99 7.94 7.81 14.12
N ASP A 100 8.76 8.85 14.27
CA ASP A 100 9.00 9.52 15.55
C ASP A 100 7.73 10.16 16.09
N ARG A 101 6.95 10.81 15.23
CA ARG A 101 5.63 11.33 15.62
C ARG A 101 4.73 10.21 16.15
N LEU A 102 4.67 9.08 15.45
CA LEU A 102 3.85 7.94 15.89
C LEU A 102 4.30 7.40 17.25
N LEU A 103 5.61 7.23 17.46
CA LEU A 103 6.14 6.76 18.75
C LEU A 103 5.84 7.74 19.89
N ASN A 104 5.97 9.04 19.64
CA ASN A 104 5.67 10.09 20.61
C ASN A 104 4.20 10.09 21.04
N GLU A 105 3.26 9.96 20.10
CA GLU A 105 1.82 9.90 20.42
C GLU A 105 1.43 8.63 21.19
N LEU A 106 2.25 7.58 21.11
CA LEU A 106 2.05 6.32 21.83
C LEU A 106 2.96 6.18 23.06
N ALA A 107 3.70 7.21 23.49
CA ALA A 107 4.73 7.08 24.52
C ALA A 107 4.21 6.44 25.83
N ASP A 108 3.01 6.84 26.27
CA ASP A 108 2.39 6.37 27.52
C ASP A 108 1.37 5.23 27.29
N VAL A 109 1.27 4.68 26.08
CA VAL A 109 0.31 3.64 25.73
C VAL A 109 0.90 2.25 26.05
N PRO A 110 0.23 1.44 26.90
CA PRO A 110 0.70 0.10 27.26
C PRO A 110 0.69 -0.84 26.05
N GLU A 111 1.57 -1.84 26.05
CA GLU A 111 1.77 -2.78 24.93
C GLU A 111 0.47 -3.44 24.44
N SER A 112 -0.45 -3.75 25.35
CA SER A 112 -1.75 -4.37 25.05
C SER A 112 -2.69 -3.48 24.25
N GLU A 113 -2.46 -2.17 24.22
CA GLU A 113 -3.29 -1.18 23.51
C GLU A 113 -2.62 -0.68 22.22
N ARG A 114 -1.47 -1.21 21.82
CA ARG A 114 -0.72 -0.75 20.63
C ARG A 114 -1.07 -1.50 19.34
N GLY A 115 -2.28 -2.07 19.27
CA GLY A 115 -2.79 -2.78 18.08
C GLY A 115 -2.70 -1.89 16.83
N ALA A 116 -2.21 -2.46 15.73
CA ALA A 116 -2.06 -1.74 14.48
C ALA A 116 -2.09 -2.68 13.28
N HIS A 117 -2.47 -2.11 12.14
CA HIS A 117 -2.65 -2.85 10.90
C HIS A 117 -2.08 -2.06 9.73
N PHE A 118 -1.20 -2.67 8.95
CA PHE A 118 -0.96 -2.15 7.62
C PHE A 118 -2.10 -2.56 6.69
N LYS A 119 -2.54 -1.63 5.84
CA LYS A 119 -3.58 -1.81 4.83
C LYS A 119 -3.05 -1.49 3.44
N CYS A 120 -3.44 -2.31 2.46
CA CYS A 120 -3.24 -2.05 1.03
C CYS A 120 -4.57 -2.31 0.33
N LEU A 121 -5.16 -1.28 -0.26
CA LEU A 121 -6.31 -1.44 -1.15
C LEU A 121 -5.81 -1.27 -2.58
N MET A 122 -5.90 -2.34 -3.37
CA MET A 122 -5.47 -2.37 -4.76
C MET A 122 -6.69 -2.43 -5.68
N VAL A 123 -6.74 -1.54 -6.64
CA VAL A 123 -7.88 -1.36 -7.54
C VAL A 123 -7.44 -1.62 -8.96
N TYR A 124 -8.15 -2.50 -9.66
CA TYR A 124 -8.06 -2.66 -11.12
C TYR A 124 -9.32 -2.11 -11.77
N MET A 125 -9.11 -1.16 -12.68
CA MET A 125 -10.17 -0.47 -13.41
C MET A 125 -10.05 -0.76 -14.90
N ARG A 126 -11.11 -1.27 -15.53
CA ARG A 126 -11.11 -1.64 -16.96
C ARG A 126 -11.05 -0.41 -17.87
N HIS A 127 -11.72 0.66 -17.46
CA HIS A 127 -11.77 1.98 -18.10
C HIS A 127 -12.25 3.01 -17.07
N ALA A 128 -12.09 4.32 -17.32
CA ALA A 128 -12.37 5.37 -16.33
C ALA A 128 -13.79 5.31 -15.72
N ASP A 129 -14.77 4.94 -16.53
CA ASP A 129 -16.18 4.85 -16.12
C ASP A 129 -16.60 3.45 -15.63
N ASP A 130 -15.66 2.56 -15.28
CA ASP A 130 -15.99 1.22 -14.79
C ASP A 130 -16.79 1.33 -13.47
N PRO A 131 -18.07 0.92 -13.44
CA PRO A 131 -18.89 1.01 -12.23
C PRO A 131 -18.57 -0.11 -11.23
N THR A 132 -17.78 -1.10 -11.64
CA THR A 132 -17.48 -2.32 -10.89
C THR A 132 -15.98 -2.66 -10.96
N PRO A 133 -15.10 -1.73 -10.53
CA PRO A 133 -13.68 -2.03 -10.51
C PRO A 133 -13.40 -3.20 -9.55
N ILE A 134 -12.38 -3.99 -9.87
CA ILE A 134 -11.94 -5.04 -8.95
C ILE A 134 -11.18 -4.36 -7.82
N ILE A 135 -11.54 -4.71 -6.58
CA ILE A 135 -10.91 -4.21 -5.36
C ILE A 135 -10.34 -5.43 -4.64
N ALA A 136 -9.03 -5.41 -4.39
CA ALA A 136 -8.34 -6.38 -3.56
C ALA A 136 -7.85 -5.69 -2.28
N ASP A 137 -7.99 -6.37 -1.15
CA ASP A 137 -7.70 -5.89 0.19
C ASP A 137 -6.64 -6.77 0.86
N GLY A 138 -5.53 -6.14 1.23
CA GLY A 138 -4.52 -6.77 2.05
C GLY A 138 -4.45 -6.12 3.42
N THR A 139 -4.47 -6.95 4.46
CA THR A 139 -4.33 -6.51 5.85
C THR A 139 -3.20 -7.27 6.51
N TRP A 140 -2.31 -6.55 7.18
CA TRP A 140 -1.28 -7.18 7.99
C TRP A 140 -1.40 -6.70 9.42
N ASP A 141 -1.86 -7.60 10.28
CA ASP A 141 -2.09 -7.34 11.69
C ASP A 141 -0.80 -7.43 12.50
N GLY A 142 -0.63 -6.50 13.43
CA GLY A 142 0.52 -6.43 14.29
C GLY A 142 0.30 -5.44 15.44
N ARG A 143 1.39 -4.86 15.91
CA ARG A 143 1.35 -3.84 16.96
C ARG A 143 2.56 -2.91 16.86
N ILE A 144 2.44 -1.71 17.41
CA ILE A 144 3.53 -0.75 17.43
C ILE A 144 4.48 -1.04 18.59
N LEU A 145 5.77 -1.15 18.31
CA LEU A 145 6.84 -1.29 19.29
C LEU A 145 7.06 0.00 20.09
N PHE A 146 7.82 -0.09 21.18
CA PHE A 146 8.26 1.08 21.95
C PHE A 146 9.46 1.79 21.31
N SER A 147 10.27 1.07 20.54
CA SER A 147 11.45 1.58 19.86
C SER A 147 11.64 0.86 18.50
N PRO A 148 12.27 1.52 17.52
CA PRO A 148 12.53 0.91 16.22
C PRO A 148 13.55 -0.23 16.34
N ARG A 149 13.38 -1.26 15.51
CA ARG A 149 14.32 -2.38 15.32
C ARG A 149 14.43 -2.71 13.84
N GLY A 150 15.58 -3.21 13.39
CA GLY A 150 15.81 -3.59 11.99
C GLY A 150 16.11 -2.41 11.06
N GLU A 151 16.63 -2.75 9.88
CA GLU A 151 17.11 -1.80 8.87
C GLU A 151 16.48 -2.01 7.49
N ASN A 152 15.73 -3.11 7.29
CA ASN A 152 15.07 -3.39 6.02
C ASN A 152 13.76 -2.61 5.89
N GLY A 153 13.26 -2.50 4.68
CA GLY A 153 11.96 -1.87 4.43
C GLY A 153 12.01 -0.34 4.49
N PHE A 154 10.89 0.28 4.85
CA PHE A 154 10.70 1.73 4.84
C PHE A 154 9.53 2.17 5.73
N GLY A 155 9.36 3.47 5.93
CA GLY A 155 8.26 4.03 6.71
C GLY A 155 8.22 3.47 8.13
N TYR A 156 7.08 2.87 8.49
CA TYR A 156 6.81 2.37 9.84
C TYR A 156 7.29 0.93 10.08
N ASP A 157 7.98 0.31 9.12
CA ASP A 157 8.47 -1.07 9.26
C ASP A 157 9.31 -1.31 10.54
N PRO A 158 10.20 -0.39 10.97
CA PRO A 158 11.03 -0.61 12.16
C PRO A 158 10.24 -0.70 13.47
N VAL A 159 9.03 -0.12 13.50
CA VAL A 159 8.18 -0.12 14.70
C VAL A 159 6.98 -1.07 14.58
N PHE A 160 6.77 -1.69 13.43
CA PHE A 160 5.67 -2.62 13.22
C PHE A 160 6.06 -4.05 13.61
N HIS A 161 5.60 -4.50 14.77
CA HIS A 161 5.83 -5.86 15.26
C HIS A 161 4.97 -6.89 14.53
N VAL A 162 5.60 -7.98 14.10
CA VAL A 162 4.99 -9.13 13.42
C VAL A 162 4.85 -10.28 14.41
N PRO A 163 3.63 -10.56 14.95
CA PRO A 163 3.45 -11.53 16.03
C PRO A 163 3.91 -12.95 15.67
N THR A 164 3.74 -13.36 14.42
CA THR A 164 4.10 -14.70 13.93
C THR A 164 5.61 -14.93 13.85
N HIS A 165 6.43 -13.88 13.88
CA HIS A 165 7.89 -13.94 13.73
C HIS A 165 8.63 -13.31 14.91
N HIS A 166 7.92 -12.71 15.87
CA HIS A 166 8.48 -12.10 17.08
C HIS A 166 9.55 -11.00 16.82
N CYS A 167 9.46 -10.33 15.68
CA CYS A 167 10.36 -9.26 15.26
C CYS A 167 9.58 -8.10 14.64
N SER A 168 10.25 -6.99 14.36
CA SER A 168 9.72 -5.92 13.51
C SER A 168 9.69 -6.35 12.04
N SER A 169 8.83 -5.71 11.23
CA SER A 169 8.82 -5.89 9.77
C SER A 169 10.17 -5.57 9.14
N ALA A 170 10.90 -4.59 9.69
CA ALA A 170 12.24 -4.21 9.22
C ALA A 170 13.35 -5.22 9.56
N GLU A 171 13.09 -6.20 10.43
CA GLU A 171 14.01 -7.31 10.69
C GLU A 171 13.77 -8.50 9.75
N LEU A 172 12.64 -8.52 9.02
CA LEU A 172 12.36 -9.60 8.08
C LEU A 172 13.20 -9.45 6.80
N PRO A 173 13.67 -10.57 6.21
CA PRO A 173 14.17 -10.56 4.84
C PRO A 173 13.09 -10.07 3.86
N PRO A 174 13.47 -9.33 2.79
CA PRO A 174 12.51 -8.77 1.84
C PRO A 174 11.50 -9.79 1.27
N ASP A 175 11.95 -11.00 0.92
CA ASP A 175 11.07 -12.02 0.37
C ASP A 175 10.04 -12.54 1.39
N VAL A 176 10.44 -12.66 2.66
CA VAL A 176 9.54 -13.07 3.75
C VAL A 176 8.50 -11.99 4.01
N LYS A 177 8.93 -10.72 4.09
CA LYS A 177 8.02 -9.59 4.20
C LYS A 177 7.04 -9.54 3.04
N ASN A 178 7.50 -9.72 1.81
CA ASN A 178 6.65 -9.72 0.62
C ASN A 178 5.62 -10.85 0.62
N ALA A 179 5.96 -12.01 1.18
CA ALA A 179 4.99 -13.10 1.36
C ALA A 179 3.89 -12.76 2.37
N LEU A 180 4.22 -12.10 3.48
CA LEU A 180 3.30 -11.87 4.61
C LEU A 180 2.51 -10.56 4.51
N SER A 181 3.12 -9.52 3.94
CA SER A 181 2.63 -8.14 4.05
C SER A 181 1.26 -7.93 3.40
N HIS A 182 0.60 -6.87 3.86
CA HIS A 182 -0.61 -6.29 3.28
C HIS A 182 -0.54 -6.18 1.76
N ARG A 183 0.56 -5.63 1.20
CA ARG A 183 0.71 -5.53 -0.26
C ARG A 183 0.80 -6.89 -0.93
N GLY A 184 1.58 -7.82 -0.37
CA GLY A 184 1.68 -9.18 -0.89
C GLY A 184 0.34 -9.90 -0.93
N GLN A 185 -0.48 -9.73 0.12
CA GLN A 185 -1.84 -10.27 0.18
C GLN A 185 -2.75 -9.65 -0.88
N ALA A 186 -2.78 -8.31 -0.99
CA ALA A 186 -3.61 -7.59 -1.97
C ALA A 186 -3.27 -7.99 -3.41
N VAL A 187 -1.98 -8.13 -3.73
CA VAL A 187 -1.56 -8.56 -5.08
C VAL A 187 -2.02 -9.99 -5.39
N ARG A 188 -1.88 -10.92 -4.43
CA ARG A 188 -2.34 -12.31 -4.62
C ARG A 188 -3.85 -12.39 -4.80
N GLU A 189 -4.60 -11.60 -4.04
CA GLU A 189 -6.06 -11.52 -4.21
C GLU A 189 -6.42 -10.94 -5.58
N LEU A 190 -5.78 -9.85 -6.01
CA LEU A 190 -6.00 -9.28 -7.33
C LEU A 190 -5.71 -10.30 -8.44
N ILE A 191 -4.58 -11.02 -8.34
CA ILE A 191 -4.23 -12.09 -9.29
C ILE A 191 -5.30 -13.16 -9.31
N ALA A 192 -5.77 -13.64 -8.16
CA ALA A 192 -6.81 -14.65 -8.08
C ALA A 192 -8.11 -14.19 -8.74
N TYR A 193 -8.49 -12.91 -8.59
CA TYR A 193 -9.64 -12.34 -9.28
C TYR A 193 -9.44 -12.27 -10.80
N LEU A 194 -8.29 -11.80 -11.26
CA LEU A 194 -8.00 -11.67 -12.68
C LEU A 194 -7.89 -13.04 -13.38
N SER A 195 -7.29 -14.04 -12.73
CA SER A 195 -7.19 -15.40 -13.26
C SER A 195 -8.54 -16.11 -13.42
N ARG A 196 -9.54 -15.79 -12.60
CA ARG A 196 -10.87 -16.43 -12.67
C ARG A 196 -11.78 -15.85 -13.76
N ASN A 197 -11.48 -14.64 -14.21
CA ASN A 197 -12.33 -13.84 -15.10
C ASN A 197 -11.65 -13.53 -16.44
N MET A 198 -10.53 -14.18 -16.72
CA MET A 198 -9.86 -14.25 -18.02
C MET A 198 -10.14 -15.60 -18.65
#